data_AF-A0A820LHR4-F1
#
_entry.id   AF-A0A820LHR4-F1
#
_cell.length_a   1.000
_cell.length_b   1.000
_cell.length_c   1.000
_cell.angle_alpha   90.00
_cell.angle_beta   90.00
_cell.angle_gamma   90.00
#
_symmetry.space_group_name_H-M   'P 1'
#
loop_
_entity.id
_entity.type
_entity.pdbx_description
1 polymer ?
#
loop_
_entity_poly.entity_id
_entity_poly.type
_entity_poly.pdbx_seq_one_letter_code
_entity_poly.pdbx_strand_id
1 'polypeptide(L)'
;MLILIFFFIGFIPSYSICSQFYSYGYRNSFKTVPVDLANINIILSAPHAGSDMPNDIPDRTIGGCQRNDSKVCTFNYNDSCSNGTRCKVTTVQDFASFDPFTEQIAEELYKTYNISPFVVIAKWNRKKIDFNRD
;
A
#
# COMPACT_ATOMS: atom_id res chain seq x y z
N MET A 1 36.35 47.07 18.12
CA MET A 1 36.45 45.64 18.49
C MET A 1 35.17 44.96 17.99
N LEU A 2 35.25 44.30 16.84
CA LEU A 2 34.10 43.68 16.16
C LEU A 2 33.89 42.27 16.76
N ILE A 3 32.78 42.03 17.45
CA ILE A 3 32.43 40.68 17.93
C ILE A 3 31.71 39.97 16.77
N LEU A 4 32.40 39.03 16.12
CA LEU A 4 31.79 38.10 15.17
C LEU A 4 30.87 37.15 15.94
N ILE A 5 29.56 37.30 15.75
CA ILE A 5 28.56 36.32 16.17
C ILE A 5 28.53 35.24 15.09
N PHE A 6 29.12 34.08 15.39
CA PHE A 6 28.99 32.88 14.57
C PHE A 6 27.55 32.35 14.70
N PHE A 7 26.74 32.56 13.66
CA PHE A 7 25.51 31.80 13.48
C PHE A 7 25.89 30.36 13.11
N PHE A 8 25.84 29.45 14.09
CA PHE A 8 25.72 28.03 13.83
C PHE A 8 24.34 27.78 13.22
N ILE A 9 24.25 27.80 11.89
CA ILE A 9 23.10 27.24 11.19
C ILE A 9 23.20 25.73 11.36
N GLY A 10 22.48 25.20 12.35
CA GLY A 10 22.38 23.77 12.59
C GLY A 10 21.90 23.07 11.32
N PHE A 11 22.73 22.16 10.82
CA PHE A 11 22.32 21.18 9.83
C PHE A 11 21.19 20.36 10.47
N ILE A 12 19.95 20.56 10.02
CA ILE A 12 18.86 19.66 10.39
C ILE A 12 19.15 18.35 9.64
N PRO A 13 19.43 17.24 10.32
CA PRO A 13 19.58 15.97 9.63
C PRO A 13 18.25 15.64 8.95
N SER A 14 18.29 15.46 7.64
CA SER A 14 17.22 14.78 6.91
C SER A 14 17.08 13.39 7.51
N TYR A 15 16.07 13.19 8.37
CA TYR A 15 15.66 11.86 8.81
C TYR A 15 14.98 11.19 7.62
N SER A 16 15.80 10.67 6.70
CA SER A 16 15.31 9.76 5.68
C SER A 16 14.91 8.48 6.40
N ILE A 17 13.60 8.21 6.48
CA ILE A 17 13.04 7.01 7.09
C ILE A 17 13.44 5.84 6.19
N CYS A 18 14.62 5.29 6.42
CA CYS A 18 15.13 4.18 5.64
C CYS A 18 15.20 2.93 6.51
N SER A 19 14.08 2.22 6.54
CA SER A 19 14.03 0.79 6.83
C SER A 19 12.74 0.24 6.25
N GLN A 20 12.86 -0.49 5.15
CA GLN A 20 11.76 -1.20 4.53
C GLN A 20 11.99 -2.69 4.81
N PHE A 21 11.16 -3.30 5.64
CA PHE A 21 11.12 -4.75 5.72
C PHE A 21 10.26 -5.26 4.57
N TYR A 22 10.81 -6.20 3.82
CA TYR A 22 10.15 -6.79 2.66
C TYR A 22 9.81 -8.23 2.95
N SER A 23 8.59 -8.61 2.62
CA SER A 23 8.17 -10.01 2.65
C SER A 23 7.67 -10.42 1.28
N TYR A 24 8.13 -11.59 0.83
CA TYR A 24 7.66 -12.27 -0.37
C TYR A 24 7.42 -13.73 -0.02
N GLY A 25 6.25 -14.27 -0.39
CA GLY A 25 5.90 -15.65 -0.10
C GLY A 25 4.71 -16.15 -0.91
N TYR A 26 4.23 -17.35 -0.60
CA TYR A 26 3.03 -17.90 -1.23
C TYR A 26 1.84 -16.98 -0.95
N ARG A 27 1.33 -16.32 -2.01
CA ARG A 27 0.23 -15.34 -1.94
C ARG A 27 0.48 -14.15 -1.03
N ASN A 28 1.74 -13.75 -0.84
CA ASN A 28 2.07 -12.63 0.04
C ASN A 28 3.19 -11.76 -0.52
N SER A 29 2.98 -10.44 -0.53
CA SER A 29 3.98 -9.48 -0.99
C SER A 29 3.70 -8.09 -0.44
N PHE A 30 4.50 -7.69 0.55
CA PHE A 30 4.36 -6.39 1.21
C PHE A 30 5.70 -5.78 1.60
N LYS A 31 5.68 -4.46 1.81
CA LYS A 31 6.69 -3.72 2.53
C LYS A 31 6.11 -3.13 3.82
N THR A 32 6.91 -3.01 4.85
CA THR A 32 6.57 -2.25 6.06
C THR A 32 7.58 -1.14 6.31
N VAL A 33 7.08 0.02 6.75
CA VAL A 33 7.85 1.16 7.27
C VAL A 33 8.12 0.86 8.76
N PRO A 34 9.27 1.22 9.36
CA PRO A 34 9.95 0.42 10.38
C PRO A 34 9.07 -0.05 11.54
N VAL A 35 9.07 -1.38 11.70
CA VAL A 35 8.39 -2.13 12.77
C VAL A 35 8.90 -1.74 14.16
N ASP A 36 10.16 -1.30 14.26
CA ASP A 36 10.83 -0.98 15.53
C ASP A 36 10.65 0.48 15.98
N LEU A 37 9.98 1.31 15.17
CA LEU A 37 9.73 2.72 15.49
C LEU A 37 8.27 3.02 15.85
N ALA A 38 7.36 2.06 15.65
CA ALA A 38 5.94 2.28 15.89
C ALA A 38 5.68 2.60 17.37
N ASN A 39 5.14 3.79 17.67
CA ASN A 39 4.95 4.29 19.03
C ASN A 39 3.49 4.66 19.35
N ILE A 40 2.56 4.29 18.47
CA ILE A 40 1.12 4.54 18.61
C ILE A 40 0.31 3.35 18.08
N ASN A 41 -0.90 3.17 18.63
CA ASN A 41 -1.85 2.14 18.24
C ASN A 41 -2.60 2.50 16.94
N ILE A 42 -1.86 2.80 15.87
CA ILE A 42 -2.40 3.07 14.53
C ILE A 42 -1.69 2.17 13.53
N ILE A 43 -2.47 1.50 12.69
CA ILE A 43 -2.00 0.71 11.56
C ILE A 43 -2.48 1.39 10.28
N LEU A 44 -1.56 1.73 9.40
CA LEU A 44 -1.84 2.22 8.06
C LEU A 44 -1.64 1.09 7.05
N SER A 45 -2.67 0.78 6.28
CA SER A 45 -2.62 -0.30 5.27
C SER A 45 -2.94 0.21 3.87
N ALA A 46 -2.13 -0.16 2.89
CA ALA A 46 -2.37 0.14 1.47
C ALA A 46 -2.41 -1.14 0.62
N PRO A 47 -3.55 -1.86 0.59
CA PRO A 47 -3.66 -3.17 -0.07
C PRO A 47 -3.59 -3.09 -1.60
N HIS A 48 -3.77 -1.91 -2.19
CA HIS A 48 -3.80 -1.70 -3.65
C HIS A 48 -2.70 -0.77 -4.16
N ALA A 49 -1.69 -0.46 -3.34
CA ALA A 49 -0.58 0.40 -3.73
C ALA A 49 0.52 -0.36 -4.50
N GLY A 50 0.40 -1.68 -4.66
CA GLY A 50 1.40 -2.48 -5.35
C GLY A 50 1.39 -2.35 -6.87
N SER A 51 2.57 -2.40 -7.48
CA SER A 51 2.79 -2.38 -8.93
C SER A 51 3.46 -3.66 -9.46
N ASP A 52 4.03 -4.50 -8.59
CA ASP A 52 4.75 -5.70 -8.98
C ASP A 52 3.80 -6.71 -9.67
N MET A 53 4.24 -7.26 -10.80
CA MET A 53 3.50 -8.21 -11.62
C MET A 53 4.31 -9.50 -11.82
N PRO A 54 4.54 -10.31 -10.76
CA PRO A 54 5.28 -11.58 -10.86
C PRO A 54 4.66 -12.53 -11.90
N ASN A 55 5.49 -13.17 -12.71
CA ASN A 55 5.06 -14.04 -13.83
C ASN A 55 4.55 -15.40 -13.36
N ASP A 56 5.05 -15.88 -12.24
CA ASP A 56 4.69 -17.14 -11.58
C ASP A 56 3.33 -17.07 -10.87
N ILE A 57 2.78 -15.86 -10.68
CA ILE A 57 1.46 -15.65 -10.11
C ILE A 57 0.47 -15.32 -11.25
N PRO A 58 -0.57 -16.13 -11.47
CA PRO A 58 -1.57 -15.84 -12.48
C PRO A 58 -2.34 -14.56 -12.13
N ASP A 59 -2.82 -13.86 -13.16
CA ASP A 59 -3.75 -12.76 -12.95
C ASP A 59 -5.06 -13.33 -12.38
N ARG A 60 -5.68 -12.60 -11.46
CA ARG A 60 -7.02 -12.95 -10.97
C ARG A 60 -8.01 -12.97 -12.13
N THR A 61 -9.03 -13.83 -12.02
CA THR A 61 -10.06 -13.97 -13.04
C THR A 61 -10.65 -12.63 -13.46
N ILE A 62 -10.97 -12.53 -14.75
CA ILE A 62 -11.19 -11.34 -15.60
C ILE A 62 -12.27 -10.35 -15.08
N GLY A 63 -13.02 -10.73 -14.05
CA GLY A 63 -14.22 -10.00 -13.67
C GLY A 63 -14.85 -10.51 -12.39
N GLY A 64 -15.65 -9.64 -11.76
CA GLY A 64 -16.74 -10.12 -10.92
C GLY A 64 -17.84 -10.77 -11.77
N CYS A 65 -18.84 -11.34 -11.11
CA CYS A 65 -20.05 -11.83 -11.73
C CYS A 65 -21.26 -11.07 -11.18
N GLN A 66 -22.01 -10.41 -12.08
CA GLN A 66 -23.33 -9.90 -11.79
C GLN A 66 -24.32 -11.02 -12.08
N ARG A 67 -24.83 -11.64 -11.02
CA ARG A 67 -25.76 -12.77 -11.13
C ARG A 67 -27.12 -12.30 -11.63
N ASN A 68 -27.87 -13.15 -12.32
CA ASN A 68 -29.17 -12.75 -12.88
C ASN A 68 -30.21 -12.37 -11.79
N ASP A 69 -30.03 -12.89 -10.59
CA ASP A 69 -30.84 -12.59 -9.40
C ASP A 69 -30.34 -11.36 -8.61
N SER A 70 -29.24 -10.73 -9.04
CA SER A 70 -28.59 -9.63 -8.32
C SER A 70 -28.19 -8.50 -9.26
N LYS A 71 -28.37 -7.26 -8.80
CA LYS A 71 -27.82 -6.08 -9.49
C LYS A 71 -26.40 -5.74 -9.05
N VAL A 72 -25.81 -6.55 -8.18
CA VAL A 72 -24.49 -6.31 -7.59
C VAL A 72 -23.48 -7.31 -8.16
N CYS A 73 -22.30 -6.81 -8.51
CA CYS A 73 -21.16 -7.63 -8.89
C CYS A 73 -20.54 -8.30 -7.67
N THR A 74 -20.45 -9.63 -7.70
CA THR A 74 -19.72 -10.45 -6.72
C THR A 74 -18.35 -10.82 -7.27
N PHE A 75 -17.31 -10.87 -6.44
CA PHE A 75 -15.92 -11.08 -6.89
C PHE A 75 -15.33 -12.28 -6.17
N ASN A 76 -15.86 -13.47 -6.46
CA ASN A 76 -15.45 -14.70 -5.79
C ASN A 76 -14.26 -15.35 -6.50
N TYR A 77 -13.38 -15.99 -5.72
CA TYR A 77 -12.26 -16.76 -6.26
C TYR A 77 -12.73 -17.91 -7.16
N ASN A 78 -12.11 -18.04 -8.34
CA ASN A 78 -12.38 -19.09 -9.33
C ASN A 78 -13.85 -19.21 -9.78
N ASP A 79 -14.61 -18.11 -9.71
CA ASP A 79 -15.99 -18.07 -10.18
C ASP A 79 -16.02 -18.07 -11.71
N SER A 80 -16.65 -19.07 -12.33
CA SER A 80 -16.83 -19.18 -13.78
C SER A 80 -17.82 -18.15 -14.33
N CYS A 81 -18.66 -17.55 -13.48
CA CYS A 81 -19.77 -16.69 -13.85
C CYS A 81 -20.76 -17.35 -14.83
N SER A 82 -21.06 -18.64 -14.60
CA SER A 82 -21.98 -19.42 -15.44
C SER A 82 -23.43 -18.92 -15.44
N ASN A 83 -23.85 -18.23 -14.36
CA ASN A 83 -25.19 -17.66 -14.21
C ASN A 83 -25.09 -16.16 -13.96
N GLY A 84 -24.73 -15.40 -14.99
CA GLY A 84 -24.64 -13.95 -14.89
C GLY A 84 -23.82 -13.32 -16.01
N THR A 85 -23.59 -12.02 -15.89
CA THR A 85 -22.72 -11.26 -16.80
C THR A 85 -21.41 -10.92 -16.10
N ARG A 86 -20.30 -11.02 -16.83
CA ARG A 86 -18.99 -10.62 -16.32
C ARG A 86 -18.95 -9.13 -16.08
N CYS A 87 -18.64 -8.76 -14.84
CA CYS A 87 -18.38 -7.39 -14.48
C CYS A 87 -16.97 -7.01 -14.89
N LYS A 88 -16.81 -5.83 -15.49
CA LYS A 88 -15.49 -5.26 -15.71
C LYS A 88 -14.86 -4.95 -14.36
N VAL A 89 -13.68 -5.51 -14.11
CA VAL A 89 -12.84 -5.08 -12.99
C VAL A 89 -12.02 -3.89 -13.48
N THR A 90 -12.08 -2.78 -12.77
CA THR A 90 -11.04 -1.76 -12.90
C THR A 90 -9.80 -2.28 -12.19
N THR A 91 -8.81 -2.77 -12.94
CA THR A 91 -7.50 -3.20 -12.41
C THR A 91 -6.58 -2.00 -12.18
N VAL A 92 -7.17 -0.85 -11.90
CA VAL A 92 -6.43 0.39 -11.69
C VAL A 92 -5.87 0.30 -10.28
N GLN A 93 -4.56 0.45 -10.16
CA GLN A 93 -3.89 0.64 -8.89
C GLN A 93 -4.50 1.87 -8.22
N ASP A 94 -4.68 1.85 -6.89
CA ASP A 94 -5.24 3.00 -6.17
C ASP A 94 -4.11 4.04 -6.04
N PHE A 95 -3.81 4.72 -7.16
CA PHE A 95 -2.72 5.66 -7.30
C PHE A 95 -3.24 7.08 -7.09
N ALA A 96 -2.72 7.77 -6.07
CA ALA A 96 -2.37 9.17 -6.23
C ALA A 96 -1.01 9.20 -6.96
N SER A 97 -0.68 10.24 -7.73
CA SER A 97 0.50 10.32 -8.64
C SER A 97 1.90 10.06 -8.03
N PHE A 98 1.98 9.63 -6.78
CA PHE A 98 3.17 9.33 -5.99
C PHE A 98 2.95 8.03 -5.20
N ASP A 99 3.92 7.13 -5.31
CA ASP A 99 4.00 5.86 -4.59
C ASP A 99 4.61 6.08 -3.20
N PRO A 100 4.04 5.52 -2.13
CA PRO A 100 2.63 5.45 -1.78
C PRO A 100 2.25 6.58 -0.81
N PHE A 101 1.05 7.18 -0.96
CA PHE A 101 0.54 8.22 -0.04
C PHE A 101 0.58 7.83 1.43
N THR A 102 0.46 6.54 1.73
CA THR A 102 0.58 6.01 3.09
C THR A 102 1.96 6.25 3.72
N GLU A 103 3.05 6.21 2.94
CA GLU A 103 4.37 6.60 3.43
C GLU A 103 4.37 8.09 3.78
N GLN A 104 3.83 8.96 2.91
CA GLN A 104 3.76 10.41 3.19
C GLN A 104 2.94 10.73 4.44
N ILE A 105 1.82 10.03 4.68
CA ILE A 105 1.06 10.16 5.92
C ILE A 105 1.95 9.79 7.12
N ALA A 106 2.65 8.65 7.06
CA ALA A 106 3.52 8.23 8.15
C ALA A 106 4.67 9.22 8.40
N GLU A 107 5.26 9.77 7.33
CA GLU A 107 6.27 10.81 7.43
C GLU A 107 5.72 12.09 8.09
N GLU A 108 4.53 12.52 7.69
CA GLU A 108 3.91 13.74 8.18
C GLU A 108 3.52 13.61 9.66
N LEU A 109 2.99 12.46 10.06
CA LEU A 109 2.70 12.15 11.46
C LEU A 109 3.97 12.20 12.31
N TYR A 110 5.09 11.66 11.80
CA TYR A 110 6.37 11.71 12.48
C TYR A 110 6.92 13.15 12.56
N LYS A 111 6.91 13.90 11.46
CA LYS A 111 7.41 15.28 11.40
C LYS A 111 6.62 16.23 12.31
N THR A 112 5.30 16.10 12.34
CA THR A 112 4.41 17.05 13.01
C THR A 112 4.16 16.70 14.47
N TYR A 113 4.11 15.41 14.81
CA TYR A 113 3.71 14.95 16.15
C TYR A 113 4.72 14.02 16.81
N ASN A 114 5.83 13.68 16.15
CA ASN A 114 6.78 12.66 16.60
C ASN A 114 6.11 11.30 16.90
N ILE A 115 5.04 10.99 16.15
CA ILE A 115 4.32 9.71 16.23
C ILE A 115 4.59 8.89 14.98
N SER A 116 4.77 7.60 15.17
CA SER A 116 5.09 6.65 14.12
C SER A 116 4.08 5.52 14.16
N PRO A 117 3.16 5.43 13.18
CA PRO A 117 2.25 4.30 13.06
C PRO A 117 2.97 3.08 12.46
N PHE A 118 2.40 1.90 12.66
CA PHE A 118 2.80 0.74 11.86
C PHE A 118 2.25 0.87 10.44
N VAL A 119 3.06 0.60 9.42
CA VAL A 119 2.63 0.73 8.02
C VAL A 119 2.85 -0.59 7.29
N VAL A 120 1.82 -1.05 6.57
CA VAL A 120 1.88 -2.22 5.69
C VAL A 120 1.36 -1.86 4.30
N ILE A 121 2.19 -2.05 3.29
CA ILE A 121 1.88 -1.64 1.91
C ILE A 121 2.06 -2.86 1.01
N ALA A 122 1.03 -3.18 0.22
CA ALA A 122 1.11 -4.22 -0.77
C ALA A 122 2.14 -3.87 -1.85
N LYS A 123 2.91 -4.86 -2.29
CA LYS A 123 3.84 -4.71 -3.43
C LYS A 123 3.28 -5.29 -4.71
N TRP A 124 2.59 -6.42 -4.65
CA TRP A 124 1.92 -6.97 -5.83
C TRP A 124 0.73 -6.13 -6.24
N ASN A 125 0.59 -5.96 -7.55
CA ASN A 125 -0.55 -5.30 -8.14
C ASN A 125 -1.83 -6.09 -7.83
N ARG A 126 -2.92 -5.36 -7.55
CA ARG A 126 -4.25 -5.95 -7.27
C ARG A 126 -4.81 -6.81 -8.41
N LYS A 127 -4.22 -6.75 -9.61
CA LYS A 127 -4.51 -7.66 -10.73
C LYS A 127 -4.00 -9.07 -10.49
N LYS A 128 -2.89 -9.25 -9.75
CA LYS A 128 -2.40 -10.56 -9.32
C LYS A 128 -3.24 -11.08 -8.17
N ILE A 129 -3.26 -10.34 -7.07
CA ILE A 129 -4.01 -10.67 -5.86
C ILE A 129 -4.57 -9.36 -5.30
N ASP A 130 -5.88 -9.31 -5.09
CA ASP A 130 -6.52 -8.19 -4.40
C ASP A 130 -6.49 -8.50 -2.89
N PHE A 131 -5.51 -7.92 -2.17
CA PHE A 131 -5.33 -8.17 -0.73
C PHE A 131 -6.47 -7.63 0.15
N ASN A 132 -7.47 -6.97 -0.43
CA ASN A 132 -8.67 -6.51 0.25
C ASN A 132 -9.89 -7.38 -0.11
N ARG A 133 -9.68 -8.61 -0.56
CA ARG A 133 -10.73 -9.57 -0.92
C ARG A 133 -10.38 -10.97 -0.41
N ASP A 134 -11.42 -11.72 -0.04
CA ASP A 134 -11.35 -13.12 0.40
C ASP A 134 -11.24 -14.10 -0.79
#